data_AF-A0A6J6J0W2-F1
#
_entry.id   AF-A0A6J6J0W2-F1
#
_cell.length_a   1.000
_cell.length_b   1.000
_cell.length_c   1.000
_cell.angle_alpha   90.00
_cell.angle_beta   90.00
_cell.angle_gamma   90.00
#
_symmetry.space_group_name_H-M   'P 1'
#
loop_
_entity.id
_entity.type
_entity.pdbx_description
1 polymer ?
#
loop_
_entity_poly.entity_id
_entity_poly.type
_entity_poly.pdbx_seq_one_letter_code
_entity_poly.pdbx_strand_id
1 'polypeptide(L)'
;MLIRPRRRFRGESGTVLMLMPVAVLIMFVLGAITVDLTAVRAGQQDLLAAATDAANDAATAGLDEAALRSGRGYQLDPTRVWLVAVDALATKGILDNLSTGPDVTINPDGSVTVSLARRIPHLFARALPGAPDDQFVRATATATVQQR
;
A
#
# COMPACT_ATOMS: atom_id res chain seq x y z
N MET A 1 -74.18 -9.19 5.99
CA MET A 1 -73.38 -8.05 6.46
C MET A 1 -72.12 -8.60 7.13
N LEU A 2 -70.97 -8.59 6.46
CA LEU A 2 -69.73 -9.21 6.94
C LEU A 2 -68.75 -8.11 7.38
N ILE A 3 -68.43 -8.08 8.68
CA ILE A 3 -67.47 -7.13 9.27
C ILE A 3 -66.05 -7.67 9.05
N ARG A 4 -65.25 -6.97 8.25
CA ARG A 4 -63.81 -7.25 8.11
C ARG A 4 -63.05 -6.73 9.35
N PRO A 5 -62.23 -7.56 10.02
CA PRO A 5 -61.40 -7.07 11.12
C PRO A 5 -60.28 -6.15 10.60
N ARG A 6 -60.22 -4.93 11.13
CA ARG A 6 -59.09 -4.01 10.92
C ARG A 6 -57.86 -4.59 11.62
N ARG A 7 -56.92 -5.17 10.86
CA ARG A 7 -55.56 -5.48 11.35
C ARG A 7 -54.92 -4.18 11.84
N ARG A 8 -54.67 -4.07 13.15
CA ARG A 8 -53.89 -2.98 13.73
C ARG A 8 -52.41 -3.25 13.46
N PHE A 9 -51.78 -2.38 12.67
CA PHE A 9 -50.34 -2.28 12.40
C PHE A 9 -49.47 -1.94 13.63
N ARG A 10 -49.85 -2.39 14.84
CA ARG A 10 -49.15 -2.05 16.09
C ARG A 10 -47.80 -2.76 16.28
N GLY A 11 -47.54 -3.86 15.54
CA GLY A 11 -46.28 -4.61 15.61
C GLY A 11 -45.19 -4.12 14.66
N GLU A 12 -45.54 -3.38 13.60
CA GLU A 12 -44.57 -2.95 12.58
C GLU A 12 -43.79 -1.72 13.04
N SER A 13 -44.45 -0.73 13.66
CA SER A 13 -43.78 0.49 14.12
C SER A 13 -42.74 0.24 15.22
N GLY A 14 -42.99 -0.71 16.14
CA GLY A 14 -42.02 -1.07 17.20
C GLY A 14 -40.77 -1.76 16.65
N THR A 15 -40.96 -2.65 15.67
CA THR A 15 -39.85 -3.31 14.97
C THR A 15 -39.03 -2.30 14.16
N VAL A 16 -39.68 -1.35 13.46
CA VAL A 16 -38.97 -0.29 12.72
C VAL A 16 -38.17 0.62 13.65
N LEU A 17 -38.72 0.97 14.82
CA LEU A 17 -38.01 1.79 15.83
C LEU A 17 -36.79 1.09 16.44
N MET A 18 -36.74 -0.25 16.43
CA MET A 18 -35.55 -1.01 16.83
C MET A 18 -34.58 -1.28 15.67
N LEU A 19 -35.08 -1.57 14.46
CA LEU A 19 -34.24 -1.96 13.33
C LEU A 19 -33.54 -0.78 12.65
N MET A 20 -34.17 0.39 12.56
CA MET A 20 -33.56 1.57 11.95
C MET A 20 -32.25 2.00 12.64
N PRO A 21 -32.20 2.21 13.97
CA PRO A 21 -30.95 2.61 14.62
C PRO A 21 -29.88 1.52 14.53
N VAL A 22 -30.25 0.25 14.55
CA VAL A 22 -29.32 -0.87 14.36
C VAL A 22 -28.75 -0.87 12.95
N ALA A 23 -29.58 -0.70 11.93
CA ALA A 23 -29.14 -0.65 10.53
C ALA A 23 -28.18 0.54 10.30
N VAL A 24 -28.48 1.69 10.89
CA VAL A 24 -27.59 2.87 10.86
C VAL A 24 -26.26 2.57 11.53
N LEU A 25 -26.26 1.92 12.70
CA LEU A 25 -25.03 1.55 13.40
C LEU A 25 -24.19 0.56 12.59
N ILE A 26 -24.82 -0.44 11.97
CA ILE A 26 -24.14 -1.37 11.05
C ILE A 26 -23.51 -0.62 9.88
N MET A 27 -24.24 0.32 9.27
CA MET A 27 -23.72 1.13 8.18
C MET A 27 -22.50 1.97 8.60
N PHE A 28 -22.52 2.55 9.81
CA PHE A 28 -21.36 3.27 10.35
C PHE A 28 -20.15 2.36 10.56
N VAL A 29 -20.36 1.17 11.11
CA VAL A 29 -19.28 0.19 11.33
C VAL A 29 -18.68 -0.25 9.98
N LEU A 30 -19.53 -0.60 9.01
CA LEU A 30 -19.07 -0.98 7.67
C LEU A 30 -18.35 0.18 6.96
N GLY A 31 -18.84 1.41 7.12
CA GLY A 31 -18.20 2.62 6.61
C GLY A 31 -16.80 2.81 7.21
N ALA A 32 -16.66 2.69 8.53
CA ALA A 32 -15.37 2.81 9.21
C ALA A 32 -14.36 1.76 8.73
N ILE A 33 -14.79 0.49 8.62
CA ILE A 33 -13.96 -0.60 8.08
C ILE A 33 -13.51 -0.28 6.64
N THR A 34 -14.44 0.21 5.82
CA THR A 34 -14.15 0.54 4.41
C THR A 34 -13.10 1.65 4.31
N VAL A 35 -13.20 2.69 5.14
CA VAL A 35 -12.23 3.78 5.16
C VAL A 35 -10.85 3.28 5.58
N ASP A 36 -10.76 2.46 6.63
CA ASP A 36 -9.48 1.89 7.07
C ASP A 36 -8.82 1.03 5.99
N LEU A 37 -9.58 0.16 5.33
CA LEU A 37 -9.06 -0.68 4.24
C LEU A 37 -8.62 0.15 3.04
N THR A 38 -9.31 1.25 2.75
CA THR A 38 -8.95 2.16 1.66
C THR A 38 -7.63 2.87 1.96
N ALA A 39 -7.42 3.33 3.20
CA ALA A 39 -6.16 3.94 3.62
C ALA A 39 -4.97 2.98 3.49
N VAL A 40 -5.16 1.71 3.90
CA VAL A 40 -4.14 0.67 3.74
C VAL A 40 -3.84 0.41 2.27
N ARG A 41 -4.87 0.28 1.42
CA ARG A 41 -4.67 0.03 -0.01
C ARG A 41 -3.98 1.19 -0.72
N ALA A 42 -4.31 2.43 -0.37
CA ALA A 42 -3.62 3.61 -0.89
C ALA A 42 -2.12 3.55 -0.55
N GLY A 43 -1.77 3.33 0.72
CA GLY A 43 -0.35 3.24 1.09
C GLY A 43 0.37 1.99 0.52
N GLN A 44 -0.34 0.88 0.25
CA GLN A 44 0.21 -0.26 -0.49
C GLN A 44 0.59 0.13 -1.92
N GLN A 45 -0.31 0.85 -2.61
CA GLN A 45 -0.08 1.30 -3.98
C GLN A 45 1.04 2.35 -4.04
N ASP A 46 1.05 3.29 -3.11
CA ASP A 46 2.11 4.30 -3.01
C ASP A 46 3.48 3.66 -2.77
N LEU A 47 3.56 2.67 -1.88
CA LEU A 47 4.80 1.95 -1.58
C LEU A 47 5.27 1.13 -2.79
N LEU A 48 4.35 0.50 -3.53
CA LEU A 48 4.68 -0.23 -4.74
C LEU A 48 5.19 0.71 -5.84
N ALA A 49 4.51 1.84 -6.08
CA ALA A 49 4.95 2.84 -7.04
C ALA A 49 6.34 3.41 -6.69
N ALA A 50 6.60 3.61 -5.39
CA ALA A 50 7.92 4.01 -4.92
C ALA A 50 9.01 2.97 -5.20
N ALA A 51 8.73 1.69 -4.91
CA ALA A 51 9.66 0.60 -5.19
C ALA A 51 9.92 0.47 -6.70
N THR A 52 8.87 0.57 -7.53
CA THR A 52 8.98 0.49 -8.99
C THR A 52 9.85 1.61 -9.55
N ASP A 53 9.59 2.85 -9.17
CA ASP A 53 10.37 3.98 -9.68
C ASP A 53 11.83 3.91 -9.20
N ALA A 54 12.05 3.58 -7.93
CA ALA A 54 13.41 3.40 -7.40
C ALA A 54 14.15 2.26 -8.11
N ALA A 55 13.48 1.14 -8.40
CA ALA A 55 14.07 0.03 -9.15
C ALA A 55 14.42 0.44 -10.59
N ASN A 56 13.52 1.16 -11.27
CA ASN A 56 13.73 1.63 -12.64
C ASN A 56 14.87 2.66 -12.73
N ASP A 57 14.90 3.63 -11.82
CA ASP A 57 15.95 4.63 -11.75
C ASP A 57 17.30 3.98 -11.45
N ALA A 58 17.34 3.07 -10.47
CA ALA A 58 18.55 2.35 -10.10
C ALA A 58 19.03 1.39 -11.21
N ALA A 59 18.14 0.73 -11.93
CA ALA A 59 18.51 -0.09 -13.08
C ALA A 59 19.08 0.76 -14.22
N THR A 60 18.51 1.95 -14.47
CA THR A 60 18.90 2.82 -15.58
C THR A 60 20.17 3.62 -15.28
N ALA A 61 20.22 4.29 -14.13
CA ALA A 61 21.34 5.15 -13.74
C ALA A 61 22.42 4.41 -12.92
N GLY A 62 22.18 3.18 -12.48
CA GLY A 62 23.17 2.33 -11.80
C GLY A 62 24.19 1.67 -12.75
N LEU A 63 24.05 1.89 -14.05
CA LEU A 63 24.96 1.42 -15.08
C LEU A 63 26.42 1.85 -14.84
N ASP A 64 27.37 0.92 -14.95
CA ASP A 64 28.79 1.23 -15.04
C ASP A 64 29.12 1.72 -16.46
N GLU A 65 29.10 3.04 -16.61
CA GLU A 65 29.39 3.70 -17.87
C GLU A 65 30.83 3.45 -18.35
N ALA A 66 31.78 3.19 -17.45
CA ALA A 66 33.16 2.88 -17.83
C ALA A 66 33.26 1.47 -18.42
N ALA A 67 32.56 0.49 -17.83
CA ALA A 67 32.43 -0.85 -18.40
C ALA A 67 31.73 -0.82 -19.77
N LEU A 68 30.65 -0.05 -19.90
CA LEU A 68 29.92 0.09 -21.16
C LEU A 68 30.78 0.74 -22.26
N ARG A 69 31.47 1.84 -21.96
CA ARG A 69 32.34 2.54 -22.93
C ARG A 69 33.58 1.72 -23.31
N SER A 70 34.09 0.90 -22.40
CA SER A 70 35.24 0.02 -22.66
C SER A 70 34.88 -1.29 -23.36
N GLY A 71 33.59 -1.50 -23.70
CA GLY A 71 33.12 -2.69 -24.38
C GLY A 71 33.05 -3.95 -23.50
N ARG A 72 33.17 -3.81 -22.18
CA ARG A 72 33.02 -4.92 -21.22
C ARG A 72 31.57 -5.36 -21.01
N GLY A 73 30.64 -4.68 -21.69
CA GLY A 73 29.22 -4.99 -21.67
C GLY A 73 28.45 -4.26 -20.57
N TYR A 74 27.21 -4.69 -20.38
CA TYR A 74 26.30 -4.15 -19.38
C TYR A 74 26.69 -4.68 -17.99
N GLN A 75 27.18 -3.80 -17.12
CA GLN A 75 27.44 -4.09 -15.71
C GLN A 75 26.83 -3.01 -14.84
N LEU A 76 26.27 -3.40 -13.70
CA LEU A 76 25.75 -2.48 -12.69
C LEU A 76 26.80 -2.29 -11.60
N ASP A 77 27.02 -1.05 -11.18
CA ASP A 77 27.82 -0.74 -10.00
C ASP A 77 26.93 -0.82 -8.75
N PRO A 78 27.17 -1.75 -7.80
CA PRO A 78 26.39 -1.87 -6.58
C PRO A 78 26.27 -0.59 -5.77
N THR A 79 27.35 0.21 -5.72
CA THR A 79 27.37 1.47 -4.97
C THR A 79 26.47 2.50 -5.64
N ARG A 80 26.54 2.59 -6.97
CA ARG A 80 25.73 3.53 -7.75
C ARG A 80 24.25 3.16 -7.72
N VAL A 81 23.93 1.88 -7.88
CA VAL A 81 22.56 1.35 -7.78
C VAL A 81 21.93 1.71 -6.43
N TRP A 82 22.65 1.48 -5.33
CA TRP A 82 22.18 1.83 -4.00
C TRP A 82 21.94 3.34 -3.84
N LEU A 83 22.91 4.16 -4.25
CA LEU A 83 22.80 5.62 -4.13
C LEU A 83 21.62 6.19 -4.92
N VAL A 84 21.43 5.73 -6.16
CA VAL A 84 20.30 6.17 -7.00
C VAL A 84 18.97 5.73 -6.41
N ALA A 85 18.85 4.48 -5.96
CA ALA A 85 17.62 3.99 -5.33
C ALA A 85 17.27 4.83 -4.08
N VAL A 86 18.25 5.10 -3.22
CA VAL A 86 18.05 5.90 -2.01
C VAL A 86 17.70 7.35 -2.34
N ASP A 87 18.35 7.97 -3.33
CA ASP A 87 18.06 9.33 -3.77
C ASP A 87 16.65 9.48 -4.36
N ALA A 88 16.21 8.50 -5.17
CA ALA A 88 14.85 8.45 -5.69
C ALA A 88 13.81 8.35 -4.55
N LEU A 89 14.08 7.52 -3.54
CA LEU A 89 13.21 7.39 -2.36
C LEU A 89 13.24 8.63 -1.46
N ALA A 90 14.39 9.30 -1.33
CA ALA A 90 14.56 10.54 -0.58
C ALA A 90 13.77 11.67 -1.24
N THR A 91 13.86 11.79 -2.57
CA THR A 91 13.12 12.79 -3.36
C THR A 91 11.61 12.63 -3.19
N LYS A 92 11.13 11.40 -3.02
CA LYS A 92 9.72 11.10 -2.73
C LYS A 92 9.32 11.31 -1.26
N GLY A 93 10.27 11.59 -0.36
CA GLY A 93 10.00 11.76 1.07
C GLY A 93 9.54 10.48 1.78
N ILE A 94 9.90 9.31 1.25
CA ILE A 94 9.40 8.01 1.76
C ILE A 94 10.32 7.44 2.84
N LEU A 95 11.61 7.77 2.83
CA LEU A 95 12.63 7.17 3.70
C LEU A 95 12.26 7.25 5.19
N ASP A 96 11.79 8.41 5.66
CA ASP A 96 11.44 8.63 7.07
C ASP A 96 10.22 7.83 7.53
N ASN A 97 9.43 7.34 6.58
CA ASN A 97 8.18 6.62 6.82
C ASN A 97 8.33 5.10 6.66
N LEU A 98 9.53 4.60 6.37
CA LEU A 98 9.77 3.16 6.27
C LEU A 98 9.93 2.52 7.66
N SER A 99 9.41 1.31 7.82
CA SER A 99 9.59 0.51 9.04
C SER A 99 11.04 0.01 9.20
N THR A 100 11.77 -0.07 8.10
CA THR A 100 13.16 -0.52 8.01
C THR A 100 13.78 0.17 6.80
N GLY A 101 15.10 0.37 6.78
CA GLY A 101 15.78 0.93 5.61
C GLY A 101 15.42 0.18 4.32
N PRO A 102 15.49 0.86 3.15
CA PRO A 102 15.21 0.22 1.88
C PRO A 102 16.17 -0.95 1.64
N ASP A 103 15.68 -2.03 1.07
CA ASP A 103 16.50 -3.18 0.70
C ASP A 103 16.63 -3.21 -0.82
N VAL A 104 17.85 -3.05 -1.32
CA VAL A 104 18.15 -2.97 -2.76
C VAL A 104 19.15 -4.07 -3.09
N THR A 105 18.73 -4.97 -3.97
CA THR A 105 19.53 -6.13 -4.38
C THR A 105 19.68 -6.12 -5.90
N ILE A 106 20.91 -6.32 -6.37
CA ILE A 106 21.19 -6.62 -7.78
C ILE A 106 21.12 -8.13 -7.94
N ASN A 107 20.24 -8.59 -8.82
CA ASN A 107 20.06 -9.99 -9.12
C ASN A 107 21.14 -10.49 -10.11
N PRO A 108 21.41 -11.82 -10.15
CA PRO A 108 22.40 -12.39 -11.06
C PRO A 108 22.12 -12.17 -12.56
N ASP A 109 20.87 -11.91 -12.92
CA ASP A 109 20.42 -11.61 -14.28
C ASP A 109 20.63 -10.14 -14.70
N GLY A 110 21.20 -9.32 -13.81
CA GLY A 110 21.39 -7.88 -14.04
C GLY A 110 20.15 -7.03 -13.78
N SER A 111 19.10 -7.59 -13.18
CA SER A 111 17.94 -6.83 -12.71
C SER A 111 18.18 -6.21 -11.33
N VAL A 112 17.53 -5.09 -11.05
CA VAL A 112 17.55 -4.44 -9.73
C VAL A 112 16.22 -4.69 -9.04
N THR A 113 16.27 -5.22 -7.82
CA THR A 113 15.09 -5.42 -6.96
C THR A 113 15.14 -4.46 -5.79
N VAL A 114 14.05 -3.72 -5.58
CA VAL A 114 13.87 -2.83 -4.44
C VAL A 114 12.71 -3.35 -3.59
N SER A 115 12.98 -3.59 -2.31
CA SER A 115 12.00 -4.00 -1.30
C SER A 115 11.85 -2.93 -0.23
N LEU A 116 10.62 -2.52 0.01
CA LEU A 116 10.25 -1.50 0.97
C LEU A 116 9.23 -2.06 1.96
N ALA A 117 9.28 -1.58 3.20
CA ALA A 117 8.32 -1.94 4.23
C ALA A 117 7.87 -0.72 5.02
N ARG A 118 6.57 -0.62 5.33
CA ARG A 118 5.97 0.50 6.06
C ARG A 118 4.78 0.02 6.90
N ARG A 119 4.54 0.67 8.04
CA ARG A 119 3.29 0.54 8.79
C ARG A 119 2.32 1.64 8.37
N ILE A 120 1.10 1.26 7.99
CA ILE A 120 0.04 2.20 7.65
C ILE A 120 -0.92 2.28 8.83
N PRO A 121 -1.09 3.45 9.46
CA PRO A 121 -1.98 3.58 10.61
C PRO A 121 -3.44 3.38 10.17
N HIS A 122 -4.19 2.64 10.96
CA HIS A 122 -5.64 2.61 10.85
C HIS A 122 -6.22 3.94 11.33
N LEU A 123 -7.30 4.41 10.73
CA LEU A 123 -7.95 5.66 11.12
C LEU A 123 -8.94 5.41 12.26
N PHE A 124 -9.78 4.38 12.14
CA PHE A 124 -10.84 4.09 13.10
C PHE A 124 -10.53 2.89 14.00
N ALA A 125 -9.89 1.83 13.49
CA ALA A 125 -9.63 0.62 14.27
C ALA A 125 -8.85 0.90 15.57
N ARG A 126 -7.89 1.83 15.56
CA ARG A 126 -7.13 2.26 16.75
C ARG A 126 -7.97 2.82 17.91
N ALA A 127 -9.22 3.20 17.66
CA ALA A 127 -10.13 3.67 18.70
C ALA A 127 -10.80 2.51 19.47
N LEU A 128 -10.69 1.27 18.97
CA LEU A 128 -11.28 0.08 19.58
C LEU A 128 -10.27 -0.60 20.51
N PRO A 129 -10.59 -0.85 21.79
CA PRO A 129 -9.71 -1.56 22.70
C PRO A 129 -9.35 -2.95 22.16
N GLY A 130 -8.04 -3.24 22.05
CA GLY A 130 -7.53 -4.52 21.58
C GLY A 130 -7.47 -4.69 20.06
N ALA A 131 -7.91 -3.70 19.28
CA ALA A 131 -7.69 -3.67 17.83
C ALA A 131 -6.27 -3.19 17.48
N PRO A 132 -5.72 -3.56 16.32
CA PRO A 132 -4.42 -3.07 15.88
C PRO A 132 -4.46 -1.58 15.52
N ASP A 133 -3.38 -0.86 15.83
CA ASP A 133 -3.22 0.56 15.49
C ASP A 133 -2.80 0.81 14.04
N ASP A 134 -2.15 -0.19 13.43
CA ASP A 134 -1.60 -0.12 12.09
C ASP A 134 -1.58 -1.48 11.39
N GLN A 135 -1.36 -1.44 10.08
CA GLN A 135 -1.10 -2.59 9.25
C GLN A 135 0.30 -2.53 8.65
N PHE A 136 1.10 -3.58 8.86
CA PHE A 136 2.39 -3.75 8.22
C PHE A 136 2.23 -4.14 6.75
N VAL A 137 2.90 -3.40 5.87
CA VAL A 137 2.86 -3.57 4.43
C VAL A 137 4.27 -3.67 3.89
N ARG A 138 4.47 -4.58 2.94
CA ARG A 138 5.71 -4.73 2.18
C ARG A 138 5.39 -4.64 0.69
N ALA A 139 6.24 -3.94 -0.06
CA ALA A 139 6.19 -3.90 -1.52
C ALA A 139 7.57 -4.23 -2.07
N THR A 140 7.61 -4.98 -3.16
CA THR A 140 8.83 -5.34 -3.86
C THR A 140 8.61 -5.13 -5.35
N ALA A 141 9.56 -4.49 -6.01
CA ALA A 141 9.56 -4.29 -7.45
C ALA A 141 10.93 -4.64 -8.03
N THR A 142 10.91 -5.19 -9.25
CA THR A 142 12.12 -5.59 -9.98
C THR A 142 12.11 -4.92 -11.34
N ALA A 143 13.25 -4.33 -11.72
CA ALA A 143 13.44 -3.66 -13.00
C ALA A 143 14.63 -4.26 -13.76
N THR A 144 14.47 -4.44 -15.07
CA THR A 144 15.52 -4.83 -16.01
C THR A 144 15.71 -3.72 -17.03
N VAL A 145 16.95 -3.45 -17.43
CA VAL A 145 17.20 -2.59 -18.58
C VAL A 145 17.11 -3.44 -19.84
N GLN A 146 16.05 -3.22 -20.62
CA GLN A 146 15.97 -3.76 -21.97
C GLN A 146 16.79 -2.87 -22.91
N GLN A 147 17.87 -3.42 -23.50
CA GLN A 147 18.49 -2.82 -24.68
C GLN A 147 17.46 -2.83 -25.82
N ARG A 148 17.14 -1.65 -26.34
CA ARG A 148 16.32 -1.48 -27.54
C ARG A 148 17.20 -1.26 -28.76
#